data_AF-A0A930UE95-F1
#
_entry.id   AF-A0A930UE95-F1
#
_cell.length_a   1.000
_cell.length_b   1.000
_cell.length_c   1.000
_cell.angle_alpha   90.00
_cell.angle_beta   90.00
_cell.angle_gamma   90.00
#
_symmetry.space_group_name_H-M   'P 1'
#
loop_
_entity.id
_entity.type
_entity.pdbx_description
1 polymer ?
#
loop_
_entity_poly.entity_id
_entity_poly.type
_entity_poly.pdbx_seq_one_letter_code
_entity_poly.pdbx_strand_id
1 'polypeptide(L)'
;MQDGKRYFSCWAFSYKIAIHETSSYNNPKPAGQGRPKKGRRRSLDQLESGRVEAGRAPQKISMKDTPTIEAEVRHQIDTVLKAQGWVLDHNSDDQNVFFEGAVLRVLPTTYKNRLGILRPDYTLFCGRDPVAIIEAKKPAVSAQDALKQATKYAAKIDVDYVFACNGPVLKTLHIPSGKPLSLNGVEVSDLMEPGLLYKFRREGVADLVTDEEEVAESKEQLIRIFSKINEELRRAGVRAGLDRFSEFANLLFLKILGEKKGGEEIWHELRQKPEKDLPAYLNNYAIKKLRKDFGSDVLLETTIEGKHLKQIINELSPLRLSGVDEDVKGTAFEFFLGGSASSSNDLGEYFTPRNVVRFMVKASSPKLGSKILDPFCGTGGFLIEAFKQLGQQASSSKEDQNLLRHESLYGQELTKNARIAKMNMILFGDGHSNVEQKDSMKPGTFRLVNHILTNIPFSLGLDKNTIRKIDIKAGDSDAACFLKCFNSLRRGGGHGCDCPRWLDSQQKTQKYVETYF
;
A
#
# COMPACT_ATOMS: atom_id res chain seq x y z
N MET A 1 43.53 -14.14 -34.13
CA MET A 1 42.47 -14.93 -33.47
C MET A 1 42.59 -14.64 -31.99
N GLN A 2 41.78 -13.73 -31.46
CA GLN A 2 41.77 -13.39 -30.04
C GLN A 2 40.89 -14.37 -29.28
N ASP A 3 41.38 -14.85 -28.14
CA ASP A 3 40.73 -15.78 -27.23
C ASP A 3 39.31 -15.32 -26.85
N GLY A 4 38.31 -15.97 -27.42
CA GLY A 4 36.90 -15.73 -27.13
C GLY A 4 36.51 -16.32 -25.78
N LYS A 5 36.73 -15.57 -24.70
CA LYS A 5 36.12 -15.87 -23.40
C LYS A 5 34.60 -15.80 -23.52
N ARG A 6 33.92 -16.85 -23.06
CA ARG A 6 32.45 -16.98 -23.03
C ARG A 6 31.94 -16.42 -21.69
N TYR A 7 30.86 -15.64 -21.72
CA TYR A 7 30.31 -14.94 -20.55
C TYR A 7 28.83 -15.29 -20.35
N PHE A 8 28.41 -15.51 -19.10
CA PHE A 8 27.05 -15.93 -18.71
C PHE A 8 26.60 -15.18 -17.44
N SER A 9 25.36 -14.66 -17.39
CA SER A 9 24.76 -14.17 -16.14
C SER A 9 23.82 -15.23 -15.55
N CYS A 10 24.41 -16.28 -14.96
CA CYS A 10 23.69 -17.29 -14.19
C CYS A 10 23.89 -16.99 -12.70
N TRP A 11 22.83 -16.56 -12.01
CA TRP A 11 22.85 -16.30 -10.57
C TRP A 11 21.92 -17.30 -9.87
N ALA A 12 22.31 -18.58 -9.93
CA ALA A 12 21.67 -19.68 -9.21
C ALA A 12 22.50 -20.01 -7.97
N PHE A 13 21.88 -20.00 -6.79
CA PHE A 13 22.56 -20.35 -5.54
C PHE A 13 21.65 -21.13 -4.60
N SER A 14 22.25 -21.74 -3.56
CA SER A 14 21.54 -22.45 -2.51
C SER A 14 21.74 -21.73 -1.17
N TYR A 15 20.66 -21.21 -0.58
CA TYR A 15 20.68 -20.34 0.60
C TYR A 15 21.26 -21.00 1.89
N LYS A 16 21.29 -22.33 2.01
CA LYS A 16 21.88 -23.02 3.19
C LYS A 16 23.41 -22.86 3.30
N ILE A 17 24.11 -22.59 2.20
CA ILE A 17 25.58 -22.47 2.19
C ILE A 17 26.04 -21.18 2.89
N ALA A 18 25.28 -20.09 2.77
CA ALA A 18 25.62 -18.79 3.37
C ALA A 18 25.55 -18.77 4.91
N ILE A 19 24.73 -19.62 5.52
CA ILE A 19 24.60 -19.72 6.99
C ILE A 19 25.73 -20.58 7.58
N HIS A 20 26.22 -21.57 6.84
CA HIS A 20 27.33 -22.43 7.29
C HIS A 20 28.69 -21.73 7.19
N GLU A 21 28.88 -20.78 6.28
CA GLU A 21 30.12 -19.98 6.17
C GLU A 21 30.16 -18.78 7.14
N THR A 22 29.03 -18.36 7.69
CA THR A 22 28.96 -17.24 8.65
C THR A 22 29.06 -17.71 10.12
N SER A 23 28.75 -18.98 10.41
CA SER A 23 28.90 -19.54 11.78
C SER A 23 30.36 -19.85 12.15
N SER A 24 31.26 -19.94 11.18
CA SER A 24 32.69 -20.22 11.39
C SER A 24 33.55 -18.96 11.62
N TYR A 25 32.97 -17.75 11.54
CA TYR A 25 33.70 -16.48 11.72
C TYR A 25 33.45 -15.76 13.07
N ASN A 26 32.56 -16.24 13.92
CA ASN A 26 32.27 -15.61 15.22
C ASN A 26 32.88 -16.40 16.38
N ASN A 27 34.20 -16.33 16.55
CA ASN A 27 34.79 -16.58 17.86
C ASN A 27 36.17 -15.91 18.06
N PRO A 28 36.23 -14.63 18.48
CA PRO A 28 37.42 -14.12 19.15
C PRO A 28 37.31 -14.37 20.65
N LYS A 29 38.29 -15.11 21.19
CA LYS A 29 38.51 -15.31 22.63
C LYS A 29 38.63 -13.96 23.37
N PRO A 30 38.18 -13.84 24.64
CA PRO A 30 38.25 -12.58 25.37
C PRO A 30 39.68 -12.28 25.84
N ALA A 31 40.17 -11.07 25.52
CA ALA A 31 41.42 -10.52 26.02
C ALA A 31 41.15 -9.52 27.16
N GLY A 32 42.09 -9.49 28.12
CA GLY A 32 41.92 -8.94 29.47
C GLY A 32 41.83 -7.42 29.60
N GLN A 33 41.36 -7.02 30.78
CA GLN A 33 41.22 -5.65 31.26
C GLN A 33 42.55 -4.86 31.25
N GLY A 34 42.50 -3.63 30.75
CA GLY A 34 43.59 -2.65 30.84
C GLY A 34 43.06 -1.23 30.98
N ARG A 35 43.44 -0.56 32.09
CA ARG A 35 43.05 0.80 32.51
C ARG A 35 43.45 1.91 31.51
N PRO A 36 42.71 3.03 31.41
CA PRO A 36 43.19 4.22 30.70
C PRO A 36 44.07 5.12 31.59
N LYS A 37 45.23 5.54 31.07
CA LYS A 37 46.12 6.55 31.67
C LYS A 37 45.78 7.96 31.14
N LYS A 38 45.94 8.94 32.05
CA LYS A 38 45.77 10.39 31.91
C LYS A 38 46.75 11.06 30.92
N GLY A 39 46.30 12.16 30.30
CA GLY A 39 47.13 13.26 29.78
C GLY A 39 46.26 14.49 29.45
N ARG A 40 46.11 15.44 30.37
CA ARG A 40 46.76 16.78 30.48
C ARG A 40 46.15 17.89 29.58
N ARG A 41 45.46 18.82 30.27
CA ARG A 41 45.03 20.16 29.82
C ARG A 41 46.23 21.05 29.45
N ARG A 42 46.03 21.97 28.50
CA ARG A 42 46.50 23.37 28.54
C ARG A 42 45.57 24.28 27.74
N SER A 43 45.26 25.42 28.35
CA SER A 43 44.52 26.59 27.89
C SER A 43 45.40 27.52 27.04
N LEU A 44 44.78 28.35 26.18
CA LEU A 44 45.01 29.81 26.16
C LEU A 44 44.11 30.49 25.12
N ASP A 45 43.50 31.59 25.57
CA ASP A 45 42.84 32.64 24.81
C ASP A 45 43.76 33.26 23.75
N GLN A 46 43.15 33.71 22.64
CA GLN A 46 43.31 35.04 22.01
C GLN A 46 42.85 35.01 20.54
N LEU A 47 41.81 35.79 20.21
CA LEU A 47 41.85 36.92 19.26
C LEU A 47 40.44 37.31 18.80
N GLU A 48 40.07 38.53 19.18
CA GLU A 48 38.94 39.29 18.67
C GLU A 48 39.14 39.70 17.19
N SER A 49 38.03 39.80 16.45
CA SER A 49 37.55 41.03 15.78
C SER A 49 36.81 40.71 14.48
N GLY A 50 35.52 41.04 14.48
CA GLY A 50 34.65 40.98 13.29
C GLY A 50 33.43 41.85 13.53
N ARG A 51 33.47 43.07 12.98
CA ARG A 51 32.43 44.10 13.05
C ARG A 51 31.07 43.56 12.61
N VAL A 52 30.02 43.84 13.39
CA VAL A 52 28.63 43.76 12.94
C VAL A 52 28.01 45.16 13.05
N GLU A 53 27.48 45.62 11.92
CA GLU A 53 26.86 46.93 11.73
C GLU A 53 25.56 47.09 12.54
N ALA A 54 25.28 48.35 12.87
CA ALA A 54 24.13 48.79 13.64
C ALA A 54 22.80 48.58 12.90
N GLY A 55 21.91 47.77 13.49
CA GLY A 55 20.50 47.66 13.13
C GLY A 55 19.61 48.38 14.16
N ARG A 56 18.69 49.20 13.65
CA ARG A 56 17.81 50.18 14.34
C ARG A 56 17.07 49.67 15.59
N ALA A 57 16.87 50.61 16.53
CA ALA A 57 16.01 50.49 17.70
C ALA A 57 14.54 50.14 17.35
N PRO A 58 13.82 49.38 18.21
CA PRO A 58 12.45 48.96 17.95
C PRO A 58 11.49 50.16 18.01
N GLN A 59 10.71 50.33 16.96
CA GLN A 59 9.59 51.28 16.93
C GLN A 59 8.51 50.82 17.91
N LYS A 60 7.99 51.76 18.71
CA LYS A 60 6.77 51.60 19.51
C LYS A 60 5.62 51.15 18.62
N ILE A 61 5.14 49.94 18.82
CA ILE A 61 3.90 49.44 18.21
C ILE A 61 2.74 50.24 18.82
N SER A 62 2.01 50.94 17.96
CA SER A 62 0.81 51.69 18.27
C SER A 62 -0.30 50.74 18.75
N MET A 63 -0.81 50.94 19.97
CA MET A 63 -1.97 50.22 20.54
C MET A 63 -3.29 50.62 19.86
N LYS A 64 -3.41 50.42 18.54
CA LYS A 64 -4.67 50.69 17.80
C LYS A 64 -5.24 49.53 17.00
N ASP A 65 -4.52 48.42 16.85
CA ASP A 65 -4.93 47.32 15.97
C ASP A 65 -4.99 45.96 16.68
N THR A 66 -5.52 45.90 17.91
CA THR A 66 -6.00 44.62 18.43
C THR A 66 -7.32 44.31 17.73
N PRO A 67 -7.42 43.26 16.89
CA PRO A 67 -8.69 42.91 16.27
C PRO A 67 -9.75 42.72 17.37
N THR A 68 -10.96 43.21 17.13
CA THR A 68 -12.06 42.96 18.06
C THR A 68 -12.26 41.45 18.20
N ILE A 69 -12.75 41.00 19.35
CA ILE A 69 -13.05 39.57 19.59
C ILE A 69 -13.95 39.00 18.47
N GLU A 70 -14.84 39.81 17.91
CA GLU A 70 -15.68 39.45 16.77
C GLU A 70 -14.88 39.24 15.48
N ALA A 71 -13.90 40.11 15.20
CA ALA A 71 -13.01 39.96 14.04
C ALA A 71 -12.10 38.73 14.18
N GLU A 72 -11.70 38.37 15.40
CA GLU A 72 -10.89 37.19 15.67
C GLU A 72 -11.68 35.88 15.47
N VAL A 73 -12.90 35.77 16.01
CA VAL A 73 -13.78 34.61 15.77
C VAL A 73 -14.11 34.48 14.27
N ARG A 74 -14.36 35.62 13.61
CA ARG A 74 -14.58 35.64 12.15
C ARG A 74 -13.38 35.09 11.40
N HIS A 75 -12.17 35.59 11.72
CA HIS A 75 -10.95 35.15 11.05
C HIS A 75 -10.71 33.64 11.21
N GLN A 76 -11.02 33.08 12.39
CA GLN A 76 -10.94 31.64 12.63
C GLN A 76 -11.92 30.87 11.74
N ILE A 77 -13.19 31.28 11.68
CA ILE A 77 -14.20 30.63 10.83
C ILE A 77 -13.82 30.72 9.35
N ASP A 78 -13.44 31.90 8.87
CA ASP A 78 -13.01 32.11 7.48
C ASP A 78 -11.81 31.22 7.12
N THR A 79 -10.85 31.06 8.05
CA THR A 79 -9.67 30.21 7.86
C THR A 79 -10.05 28.74 7.79
N VAL A 80 -10.90 28.26 8.70
CA VAL A 80 -11.37 26.88 8.71
C VAL A 80 -12.17 26.57 7.44
N LEU A 81 -13.12 27.43 7.07
CA LEU A 81 -13.94 27.22 5.87
C LEU A 81 -13.07 27.15 4.61
N LYS A 82 -12.12 28.07 4.43
CA LYS A 82 -11.18 28.02 3.31
C LYS A 82 -10.32 26.75 3.30
N ALA A 83 -9.83 26.33 4.46
CA ALA A 83 -9.04 25.10 4.59
C ALA A 83 -9.85 23.85 4.22
N GLN A 84 -11.16 23.86 4.52
CA GLN A 84 -12.10 22.79 4.17
C GLN A 84 -12.60 22.85 2.72
N GLY A 85 -12.08 23.77 1.91
CA GLY A 85 -12.42 23.89 0.48
C GLY A 85 -13.66 24.74 0.17
N TRP A 86 -14.16 25.51 1.14
CA TRP A 86 -15.21 26.50 0.89
C TRP A 86 -14.66 27.75 0.20
N VAL A 87 -15.44 28.33 -0.71
CA VAL A 87 -15.10 29.51 -1.51
C VAL A 87 -15.86 30.72 -0.99
N LEU A 88 -15.14 31.58 -0.28
CA LEU A 88 -15.66 32.82 0.33
C LEU A 88 -15.44 34.06 -0.55
N ASP A 89 -14.65 33.93 -1.62
CA ASP A 89 -14.32 35.07 -2.49
C ASP A 89 -15.54 35.52 -3.27
N HIS A 90 -15.92 36.78 -3.08
CA HIS A 90 -17.09 37.40 -3.71
C HIS A 90 -16.89 37.72 -5.19
N ASN A 91 -15.65 37.62 -5.70
CA ASN A 91 -15.33 37.80 -7.12
C ASN A 91 -15.25 36.47 -7.87
N SER A 92 -15.37 35.34 -7.17
CA SER A 92 -15.34 34.02 -7.78
C SER A 92 -16.73 33.60 -8.23
N ASP A 93 -16.85 33.06 -9.44
CA ASP A 93 -18.08 32.44 -9.93
C ASP A 93 -18.46 31.18 -9.10
N ASP A 94 -17.49 30.59 -8.40
CA ASP A 94 -17.66 29.41 -7.56
C ASP A 94 -17.98 29.74 -6.09
N GLN A 95 -18.30 31.01 -5.76
CA GLN A 95 -18.62 31.40 -4.38
C GLN A 95 -19.78 30.55 -3.81
N ASN A 96 -19.52 29.87 -2.69
CA ASN A 96 -20.50 29.00 -2.04
C ASN A 96 -20.69 29.32 -0.54
N VAL A 97 -20.08 30.40 -0.04
CA VAL A 97 -20.29 30.94 1.31
C VAL A 97 -20.60 32.42 1.25
N PHE A 98 -21.70 32.82 1.91
CA PHE A 98 -22.15 34.21 1.96
C PHE A 98 -22.20 34.70 3.40
N PHE A 99 -21.49 35.80 3.66
CA PHE A 99 -21.43 36.44 4.97
C PHE A 99 -22.52 37.52 5.13
N GLU A 100 -23.24 37.50 6.26
CA GLU A 100 -24.28 38.45 6.64
C GLU A 100 -25.26 38.78 5.50
N GLY A 101 -25.37 40.06 5.13
CA GLY A 101 -26.30 40.56 4.11
C GLY A 101 -25.94 40.17 2.69
N ALA A 102 -24.75 39.63 2.42
CA ALA A 102 -24.36 39.20 1.07
C ALA A 102 -25.29 38.10 0.55
N VAL A 103 -25.82 37.26 1.45
CA VAL A 103 -26.75 36.18 1.11
C VAL A 103 -28.03 36.67 0.41
N LEU A 104 -28.46 37.91 0.71
CA LEU A 104 -29.65 38.49 0.10
C LEU A 104 -29.47 38.80 -1.39
N ARG A 105 -28.24 38.79 -1.93
CA ARG A 105 -28.01 38.98 -3.36
C ARG A 105 -28.39 37.73 -4.15
N VAL A 106 -28.22 36.55 -3.54
CA VAL A 106 -28.35 35.24 -4.21
C VAL A 106 -29.63 34.48 -3.85
N LEU A 107 -30.25 34.76 -2.70
CA LEU A 107 -31.49 34.06 -2.30
C LEU A 107 -32.67 34.39 -3.23
N PRO A 108 -33.61 33.46 -3.43
CA PRO A 108 -34.93 33.76 -4.01
C PRO A 108 -35.71 34.81 -3.21
N THR A 109 -36.54 35.62 -3.88
CA THR A 109 -37.35 36.68 -3.25
C THR A 109 -38.25 36.16 -2.12
N THR A 110 -38.74 34.93 -2.22
CA THR A 110 -39.52 34.25 -1.17
C THR A 110 -38.75 34.15 0.15
N TYR A 111 -37.48 33.71 0.10
CA TYR A 111 -36.61 33.61 1.26
C TYR A 111 -36.17 34.97 1.79
N LYS A 112 -35.91 35.95 0.90
CA LYS A 112 -35.62 37.33 1.33
C LYS A 112 -36.76 37.92 2.18
N ASN A 113 -38.00 37.74 1.73
CA ASN A 113 -39.18 38.22 2.45
C ASN A 113 -39.37 37.53 3.81
N ARG A 114 -39.09 36.22 3.88
CA ARG A 114 -39.17 35.44 5.14
C ARG A 114 -38.09 35.84 6.15
N LEU A 115 -36.87 36.14 5.69
CA LEU A 115 -35.77 36.63 6.53
C LEU A 115 -36.03 38.07 7.02
N GLY A 116 -36.59 38.94 6.18
CA GLY A 116 -36.88 40.33 6.55
C GLY A 116 -35.62 41.09 6.96
N ILE A 117 -35.53 41.50 8.23
CA ILE A 117 -34.37 42.21 8.80
C ILE A 117 -33.27 41.28 9.31
N LEU A 118 -33.53 39.97 9.37
CA LEU A 118 -32.61 38.99 9.94
C LEU A 118 -31.44 38.71 9.00
N ARG A 119 -30.24 38.62 9.55
CA ARG A 119 -28.99 38.36 8.81
C ARG A 119 -28.24 37.24 9.52
N PRO A 120 -28.21 36.01 8.95
CA PRO A 120 -27.34 34.96 9.45
C PRO A 120 -25.87 35.34 9.23
N ASP A 121 -24.98 34.99 10.16
CA ASP A 121 -23.55 35.31 10.01
C ASP A 121 -22.96 34.67 8.76
N TYR A 122 -23.19 33.37 8.56
CA TYR A 122 -22.83 32.68 7.32
C TYR A 122 -23.96 31.80 6.80
N THR A 123 -24.12 31.79 5.49
CA THR A 123 -24.97 30.83 4.78
C THR A 123 -24.14 30.06 3.76
N LEU A 124 -24.16 28.74 3.87
CA LEU A 124 -23.45 27.80 2.98
C LEU A 124 -24.38 27.32 1.86
N PHE A 125 -23.85 27.15 0.66
CA PHE A 125 -24.61 26.75 -0.53
C PHE A 125 -24.10 25.45 -1.16
N CYS A 126 -25.04 24.70 -1.76
CA CYS A 126 -24.78 23.61 -2.70
C CYS A 126 -25.37 24.02 -4.06
N GLY A 127 -24.51 24.41 -5.01
CA GLY A 127 -24.97 25.07 -6.23
C GLY A 127 -25.72 26.37 -5.89
N ARG A 128 -27.02 26.42 -6.21
CA ARG A 128 -27.88 27.60 -5.94
C ARG A 128 -28.72 27.49 -4.67
N ASP A 129 -28.68 26.33 -4.00
CA ASP A 129 -29.56 26.08 -2.87
C ASP A 129 -28.83 26.25 -1.54
N PRO A 130 -29.39 26.99 -0.57
CA PRO A 130 -28.81 27.07 0.76
C PRO A 130 -28.84 25.68 1.42
N VAL A 131 -27.75 25.28 2.07
CA VAL A 131 -27.62 23.95 2.71
C VAL A 131 -27.41 24.04 4.22
N ALA A 132 -26.76 25.08 4.71
CA ALA A 132 -26.51 25.23 6.15
C ALA A 132 -26.35 26.69 6.56
N ILE A 133 -26.57 26.94 7.85
CA ILE A 133 -26.33 28.24 8.49
C ILE A 133 -25.28 28.07 9.58
N ILE A 134 -24.33 29.01 9.64
CA ILE A 134 -23.39 29.13 10.76
C ILE A 134 -23.71 30.41 11.51
N GLU A 135 -23.92 30.30 12.82
CA GLU A 135 -24.02 31.43 13.74
C GLU A 135 -22.80 31.43 14.68
N ALA A 136 -22.15 32.58 14.80
CA ALA A 136 -21.00 32.76 15.66
C ALA A 136 -21.34 33.66 16.86
N LYS A 137 -20.81 33.31 18.03
CA LYS A 137 -20.85 34.16 19.22
C LYS A 137 -19.47 34.36 19.81
N LYS A 138 -19.33 35.41 20.61
CA LYS A 138 -18.12 35.65 21.41
C LYS A 138 -17.87 34.46 22.35
N PRO A 139 -16.61 34.14 22.69
CA PRO A 139 -16.29 33.02 23.59
C PRO A 139 -16.98 33.05 24.95
N ALA A 140 -17.33 34.23 25.46
CA ALA A 140 -18.05 34.38 26.72
C ALA A 140 -19.55 34.04 26.64
N VAL A 141 -20.10 33.79 25.44
CA VAL A 141 -21.53 33.59 25.21
C VAL A 141 -21.80 32.12 24.88
N SER A 142 -22.94 31.61 25.34
CA SER A 142 -23.34 30.21 25.17
C SER A 142 -23.56 29.84 23.70
N ALA A 143 -22.87 28.80 23.23
CA ALA A 143 -23.14 28.18 21.93
C ALA A 143 -24.58 27.66 21.80
N GLN A 144 -25.29 27.42 22.91
CA GLN A 144 -26.71 27.04 22.89
C GLN A 144 -27.60 28.16 22.36
N ASP A 145 -27.28 29.42 22.66
CA ASP A 145 -28.08 30.56 22.22
C ASP A 145 -27.78 30.91 20.75
N ALA A 146 -26.52 30.72 20.33
CA ALA A 146 -26.15 30.71 18.91
C ALA A 146 -26.95 29.66 18.12
N LEU A 147 -27.07 28.45 18.66
CA LEU A 147 -27.85 27.37 18.02
C LEU A 147 -29.33 27.75 17.87
N LYS A 148 -29.97 28.30 18.91
CA LYS A 148 -31.36 28.78 18.84
C LYS A 148 -31.55 29.86 17.78
N GLN A 149 -30.58 30.75 17.62
CA GLN A 149 -30.64 31.82 16.62
C GLN A 149 -30.46 31.26 15.21
N ALA A 150 -29.50 30.36 15.00
CA ALA A 150 -29.30 29.66 13.74
C ALA A 150 -30.55 28.88 13.30
N THR A 151 -31.21 28.16 14.23
CA THR A 151 -32.46 27.42 13.94
C THR A 151 -33.58 28.34 13.49
N LYS A 152 -33.70 29.56 14.06
CA LYS A 152 -34.69 30.55 13.60
C LYS A 152 -34.44 30.97 12.16
N TYR A 153 -33.18 31.19 11.79
CA TYR A 153 -32.83 31.55 10.42
C TYR A 153 -33.08 30.41 9.44
N ALA A 154 -32.70 29.20 9.83
CA ALA A 154 -32.85 28.02 9.01
C ALA A 154 -34.33 27.74 8.68
N ALA A 155 -35.23 27.93 9.66
CA ALA A 155 -36.68 27.85 9.44
C ALA A 155 -37.24 28.95 8.50
N LYS A 156 -36.51 30.04 8.24
CA LYS A 156 -36.94 31.08 7.28
C LYS A 156 -36.52 30.80 5.85
N ILE A 157 -35.48 29.99 5.65
CA ILE A 157 -34.91 29.70 4.33
C ILE A 157 -34.88 28.20 3.99
N ASP A 158 -35.63 27.38 4.74
CA ASP A 158 -35.77 25.93 4.56
C ASP A 158 -34.43 25.18 4.49
N VAL A 159 -33.58 25.44 5.48
CA VAL A 159 -32.28 24.79 5.66
C VAL A 159 -32.38 23.76 6.78
N ASP A 160 -31.86 22.55 6.57
CA ASP A 160 -31.97 21.45 7.55
C ASP A 160 -30.79 21.37 8.53
N TYR A 161 -29.66 22.04 8.23
CA TYR A 161 -28.43 21.91 9.00
C TYR A 161 -27.98 23.24 9.59
N VAL A 162 -27.66 23.26 10.88
CA VAL A 162 -27.15 24.45 11.56
C VAL A 162 -25.89 24.17 12.36
N PHE A 163 -25.00 25.15 12.36
CA PHE A 163 -23.74 25.18 13.07
C PHE A 163 -23.72 26.40 13.98
N ALA A 164 -23.26 26.21 15.21
CA ALA A 164 -23.19 27.25 16.23
C ALA A 164 -21.80 27.23 16.86
N CYS A 165 -21.04 28.30 16.65
CA CYS A 165 -19.66 28.43 17.10
C CYS A 165 -19.55 29.49 18.19
N ASN A 166 -18.74 29.26 19.22
CA ASN A 166 -18.34 30.32 20.15
C ASN A 166 -16.81 30.40 20.34
N GLY A 167 -16.04 30.15 19.28
CA GLY A 167 -14.58 30.02 19.36
C GLY A 167 -14.20 28.54 19.43
N PRO A 168 -13.82 27.98 20.60
CA PRO A 168 -13.33 26.61 20.71
C PRO A 168 -14.42 25.53 20.66
N VAL A 169 -15.70 25.89 20.79
CA VAL A 169 -16.80 24.90 20.80
C VAL A 169 -17.67 25.09 19.56
N LEU A 170 -17.86 24.00 18.83
CA LEU A 170 -18.86 23.84 17.80
C LEU A 170 -20.03 23.02 18.34
N LYS A 171 -21.25 23.48 18.08
CA LYS A 171 -22.47 22.68 18.21
C LYS A 171 -23.16 22.58 16.86
N THR A 172 -23.70 21.42 16.58
CA THR A 172 -24.37 21.12 15.33
C THR A 172 -25.80 20.63 15.62
N LEU A 173 -26.70 20.81 14.66
CA LEU A 173 -28.07 20.29 14.76
C LEU A 173 -28.64 20.02 13.37
N HIS A 174 -29.20 18.84 13.20
CA HIS A 174 -30.11 18.51 12.10
C HIS A 174 -31.54 18.83 12.54
N ILE A 175 -32.16 19.83 11.92
CA ILE A 175 -33.45 20.39 12.33
C ILE A 175 -34.58 19.36 12.30
N PRO A 176 -34.75 18.55 11.23
CA PRO A 176 -35.83 17.57 11.16
C PRO A 176 -35.79 16.53 12.29
N SER A 177 -34.60 16.06 12.68
CA SER A 177 -34.46 15.03 13.73
C SER A 177 -34.27 15.59 15.14
N GLY A 178 -33.88 16.87 15.26
CA GLY A 178 -33.52 17.49 16.53
C GLY A 178 -32.24 16.93 17.17
N LYS A 179 -31.41 16.21 16.41
CA LYS A 179 -30.17 15.58 16.90
C LYS A 179 -28.93 16.33 16.40
N PRO A 180 -27.81 16.29 17.15
CA PRO A 180 -26.51 16.74 16.63
C PRO A 180 -26.12 15.97 15.36
N LEU A 181 -25.29 16.59 14.53
CA LEU A 181 -24.68 15.87 13.42
C LEU A 181 -23.60 14.93 13.97
N SER A 182 -23.60 13.68 13.50
CA SER A 182 -22.58 12.69 13.80
C SER A 182 -22.10 11.99 12.53
N LEU A 183 -20.85 11.55 12.56
CA LEU A 183 -20.20 10.73 11.54
C LEU A 183 -19.85 9.39 12.17
N ASN A 184 -20.38 8.30 11.64
CA ASN A 184 -20.16 6.96 12.18
C ASN A 184 -20.42 6.88 13.70
N GLY A 185 -21.43 7.59 14.20
CA GLY A 185 -21.77 7.66 15.63
C GLY A 185 -20.92 8.61 16.49
N VAL A 186 -19.96 9.35 15.92
CA VAL A 186 -19.17 10.38 16.62
C VAL A 186 -19.70 11.77 16.27
N GLU A 187 -20.03 12.60 17.28
CA GLU A 187 -20.52 13.96 17.05
C GLU A 187 -19.47 14.83 16.33
N VAL A 188 -19.93 15.61 15.36
CA VAL A 188 -19.09 16.53 14.59
C VAL A 188 -18.66 17.70 15.48
N SER A 189 -17.36 17.82 15.70
CA SER A 189 -16.74 18.88 16.52
C SER A 189 -16.14 20.03 15.71
N ASP A 190 -16.03 19.90 14.39
CA ASP A 190 -15.45 20.89 13.49
C ASP A 190 -16.32 21.16 12.25
N LEU A 191 -16.10 22.31 11.60
CA LEU A 191 -16.76 22.62 10.34
C LEU A 191 -16.25 21.65 9.26
N MET A 192 -17.18 21.06 8.52
CA MET A 192 -16.90 20.03 7.52
C MET A 192 -16.66 20.60 6.11
N GLU A 193 -16.04 19.79 5.26
CA GLU A 193 -15.91 20.06 3.83
C GLU A 193 -17.28 20.12 3.11
N PRO A 194 -17.40 20.86 1.99
CA PRO A 194 -18.63 20.92 1.21
C PRO A 194 -19.15 19.55 0.79
N GLY A 195 -18.25 18.66 0.34
CA GLY A 195 -18.61 17.32 -0.13
C GLY A 195 -19.34 16.50 0.93
N LEU A 196 -18.84 16.52 2.16
CA LEU A 196 -19.46 15.82 3.29
C LEU A 196 -20.82 16.41 3.67
N LEU A 197 -20.94 17.74 3.74
CA LEU A 197 -22.23 18.39 4.01
C LEU A 197 -23.26 18.10 2.92
N TYR A 198 -22.84 17.99 1.65
CA TYR A 198 -23.72 17.62 0.55
C TYR A 198 -24.18 16.17 0.66
N LYS A 199 -23.33 15.25 1.15
CA LYS A 199 -23.75 13.88 1.47
C LYS A 199 -24.81 13.87 2.57
N PHE A 200 -24.60 14.59 3.68
CA PHE A 200 -25.61 14.74 4.73
C PHE A 200 -26.95 15.17 4.14
N ARG A 201 -26.96 16.27 3.36
CA ARG A 201 -28.17 16.79 2.71
C ARG A 201 -28.84 15.77 1.79
N ARG A 202 -28.05 15.04 1.00
CA ARG A 202 -28.59 14.04 0.06
C ARG A 202 -29.29 12.90 0.79
N GLU A 203 -28.69 12.42 1.88
CA GLU A 203 -29.26 11.33 2.69
C GLU A 203 -30.35 11.82 3.67
N GLY A 204 -30.36 13.12 4.02
CA GLY A 204 -31.36 13.72 4.92
C GLY A 204 -31.26 13.21 6.37
N VAL A 205 -30.06 12.84 6.82
CA VAL A 205 -29.81 12.22 8.13
C VAL A 205 -29.04 13.13 9.07
N ALA A 206 -29.13 12.84 10.38
CA ALA A 206 -28.28 13.46 11.40
C ALA A 206 -27.00 12.66 11.67
N ASP A 207 -27.04 11.34 11.51
CA ASP A 207 -25.87 10.47 11.61
C ASP A 207 -25.55 9.95 10.22
N LEU A 208 -24.48 10.47 9.62
CA LEU A 208 -24.03 10.01 8.32
C LEU A 208 -23.01 8.89 8.55
N VAL A 209 -23.45 7.66 8.25
CA VAL A 209 -22.54 6.53 8.17
C VAL A 209 -21.80 6.65 6.85
N THR A 210 -20.61 7.24 6.90
CA THR A 210 -19.73 7.30 5.75
C THR A 210 -18.95 5.99 5.67
N ASP A 211 -19.04 5.33 4.51
CA ASP A 211 -18.06 4.37 4.01
C ASP A 211 -16.68 5.05 3.77
N GLU A 212 -16.32 6.07 4.56
CA GLU A 212 -15.01 6.70 4.46
C GLU A 212 -13.99 5.68 4.95
N GLU A 213 -13.52 4.94 3.95
CA GLU A 213 -12.38 4.07 4.01
C GLU A 213 -11.23 4.91 4.60
N GLU A 214 -10.81 4.58 5.83
CA GLU A 214 -9.49 4.95 6.33
C GLU A 214 -8.47 4.66 5.21
N VAL A 215 -7.91 5.71 4.63
CA VAL A 215 -6.71 5.56 3.81
C VAL A 215 -5.68 4.95 4.75
N ALA A 216 -5.15 3.77 4.42
CA ALA A 216 -4.04 3.24 5.19
C ALA A 216 -2.83 4.17 4.96
N GLU A 217 -2.63 5.13 5.85
CA GLU A 217 -1.58 6.16 5.77
C GLU A 217 -0.19 5.59 6.05
N SER A 218 -0.09 4.35 6.54
CA SER A 218 1.19 3.73 6.90
C SER A 218 1.24 2.22 6.68
N LYS A 219 2.44 1.73 6.38
CA LYS A 219 2.77 0.31 6.33
C LYS A 219 2.42 -0.41 7.65
N GLU A 220 2.59 0.28 8.77
CA GLU A 220 2.34 -0.23 10.11
C GLU A 220 0.85 -0.50 10.35
N GLN A 221 -0.04 0.36 9.84
CA GLN A 221 -1.49 0.12 9.89
C GLN A 221 -1.89 -1.10 9.07
N LEU A 222 -1.37 -1.25 7.84
CA LEU A 222 -1.62 -2.43 7.01
C LEU A 222 -1.16 -3.71 7.71
N ILE A 223 0.04 -3.70 8.30
CA ILE A 223 0.55 -4.85 9.04
C ILE A 223 -0.37 -5.21 10.23
N ARG A 224 -0.87 -4.21 10.97
CA ARG A 224 -1.79 -4.45 12.09
C ARG A 224 -3.09 -5.10 11.63
N ILE A 225 -3.71 -4.59 10.56
CA ILE A 225 -4.97 -5.14 10.03
C ILE A 225 -4.76 -6.54 9.47
N PHE A 226 -3.68 -6.75 8.71
CA PHE A 226 -3.34 -8.09 8.20
C PHE A 226 -3.08 -9.07 9.33
N SER A 227 -2.47 -8.63 10.44
CA SER A 227 -2.29 -9.48 11.63
C SER A 227 -3.62 -9.86 12.27
N LYS A 228 -4.58 -8.92 12.39
CA LYS A 228 -5.93 -9.23 12.89
C LYS A 228 -6.64 -10.26 12.02
N ILE A 229 -6.60 -10.06 10.70
CA ILE A 229 -7.22 -10.97 9.72
C ILE A 229 -6.63 -12.37 9.83
N ASN A 230 -5.30 -12.47 10.00
CA ASN A 230 -4.63 -13.75 10.17
C ASN A 230 -5.03 -14.50 11.43
N GLU A 231 -5.26 -13.79 12.52
CA GLU A 231 -5.80 -14.38 13.74
C GLU A 231 -7.24 -14.85 13.53
N GLU A 232 -8.04 -14.08 12.80
CA GLU A 232 -9.40 -14.49 12.45
C GLU A 232 -9.42 -15.73 11.54
N LEU A 233 -8.47 -15.84 10.60
CA LEU A 233 -8.28 -17.05 9.79
C LEU A 233 -7.87 -18.27 10.63
N ARG A 234 -7.08 -18.08 11.70
CA ARG A 234 -6.80 -19.18 12.66
C ARG A 234 -8.06 -19.61 13.39
N ARG A 235 -8.88 -18.65 13.83
CA ARG A 235 -10.17 -18.92 14.50
C ARG A 235 -11.14 -19.66 13.57
N ALA A 236 -11.12 -19.35 12.29
CA ALA A 236 -11.85 -20.05 11.24
C ALA A 236 -11.33 -21.48 10.95
N GLY A 237 -10.30 -21.95 11.66
CA GLY A 237 -9.77 -23.31 11.52
C GLY A 237 -8.69 -23.48 10.46
N VAL A 238 -8.32 -22.43 9.72
CA VAL A 238 -7.23 -22.48 8.74
C VAL A 238 -5.91 -22.39 9.51
N ARG A 239 -5.21 -23.51 9.71
CA ARG A 239 -4.01 -23.55 10.58
C ARG A 239 -2.70 -23.47 9.81
N ALA A 240 -2.63 -24.09 8.63
CA ALA A 240 -1.43 -24.10 7.82
C ALA A 240 -1.10 -22.67 7.35
N GLY A 241 0.19 -22.29 7.42
CA GLY A 241 0.63 -20.92 7.12
C GLY A 241 0.32 -20.51 5.68
N LEU A 242 0.61 -21.38 4.71
CA LEU A 242 0.38 -21.13 3.29
C LEU A 242 -1.11 -21.14 2.92
N ASP A 243 -1.93 -21.98 3.56
CA ASP A 243 -3.38 -21.99 3.33
C ASP A 243 -4.05 -20.73 3.90
N ARG A 244 -3.64 -20.29 5.10
CA ARG A 244 -4.09 -18.99 5.65
C ARG A 244 -3.74 -17.85 4.71
N PHE A 245 -2.49 -17.85 4.26
CA PHE A 245 -2.02 -16.83 3.33
C PHE A 245 -2.82 -16.85 2.02
N SER A 246 -3.13 -18.03 1.50
CA SER A 246 -3.99 -18.20 0.32
C SER A 246 -5.35 -17.52 0.48
N GLU A 247 -6.05 -17.83 1.58
CA GLU A 247 -7.37 -17.28 1.87
C GLU A 247 -7.32 -15.76 2.05
N PHE A 248 -6.32 -15.28 2.80
CA PHE A 248 -6.07 -13.85 2.95
C PHE A 248 -5.84 -13.16 1.60
N ALA A 249 -4.99 -13.75 0.74
CA ALA A 249 -4.65 -13.18 -0.55
C ALA A 249 -5.87 -13.11 -1.48
N ASN A 250 -6.75 -14.12 -1.47
CA ASN A 250 -8.02 -14.08 -2.21
C ASN A 250 -8.86 -12.85 -1.82
N LEU A 251 -9.05 -12.62 -0.52
CA LEU A 251 -9.89 -11.53 0.00
C LEU A 251 -9.26 -10.16 -0.20
N LEU A 252 -7.95 -10.04 0.01
CA LEU A 252 -7.22 -8.81 -0.26
C LEU A 252 -7.28 -8.43 -1.75
N PHE A 253 -7.12 -9.42 -2.63
CA PHE A 253 -7.21 -9.21 -4.06
C PHE A 253 -8.61 -8.75 -4.48
N LEU A 254 -9.65 -9.40 -3.94
CA LEU A 254 -11.04 -8.98 -4.11
C LEU A 254 -11.28 -7.53 -3.67
N LYS A 255 -10.69 -7.09 -2.53
CA LYS A 255 -10.79 -5.69 -2.09
C LYS A 255 -10.16 -4.75 -3.11
N ILE A 256 -8.92 -5.02 -3.51
CA ILE A 256 -8.17 -4.17 -4.46
C ILE A 256 -8.90 -4.06 -5.79
N LEU A 257 -9.49 -5.16 -6.26
CA LEU A 257 -10.30 -5.15 -7.48
C LEU A 257 -11.64 -4.45 -7.29
N GLY A 258 -12.25 -4.58 -6.11
CA GLY A 258 -13.44 -3.84 -5.71
C GLY A 258 -13.28 -2.32 -5.82
N GLU A 259 -12.05 -1.82 -5.67
CA GLU A 259 -11.72 -0.40 -5.82
C GLU A 259 -11.42 0.04 -7.26
N LYS A 260 -11.29 -0.92 -8.20
CA LYS A 260 -11.11 -0.62 -9.63
C LYS A 260 -12.47 -0.52 -10.32
N LYS A 261 -12.53 0.31 -11.38
CA LYS A 261 -13.73 0.43 -12.24
C LYS A 261 -14.20 -0.95 -12.71
N GLY A 262 -15.47 -1.27 -12.42
CA GLY A 262 -16.11 -2.55 -12.77
C GLY A 262 -16.08 -3.62 -11.67
N GLY A 263 -15.27 -3.44 -10.61
CA GLY A 263 -15.25 -4.33 -9.45
C GLY A 263 -16.11 -3.88 -8.27
N GLU A 264 -16.53 -2.61 -8.25
CA GLU A 264 -17.28 -1.96 -7.17
C GLU A 264 -18.52 -2.74 -6.73
N GLU A 265 -19.29 -3.25 -7.70
CA GLU A 265 -20.49 -4.05 -7.48
C GLU A 265 -20.20 -5.31 -6.64
N ILE A 266 -19.10 -6.01 -6.94
CA ILE A 266 -18.74 -7.28 -6.28
C ILE A 266 -18.42 -7.04 -4.81
N TRP A 267 -17.61 -6.01 -4.53
CA TRP A 267 -17.20 -5.70 -3.17
C TRP A 267 -18.36 -5.11 -2.35
N HIS A 268 -19.17 -4.25 -2.96
CA HIS A 268 -20.37 -3.71 -2.35
C HIS A 268 -21.37 -4.83 -1.94
N GLU A 269 -21.63 -5.78 -2.83
CA GLU A 269 -22.47 -6.95 -2.54
C GLU A 269 -21.90 -7.80 -1.39
N LEU A 270 -20.59 -8.07 -1.39
CA LEU A 270 -19.92 -8.79 -0.30
C LEU A 270 -20.14 -8.10 1.06
N ARG A 271 -20.08 -6.76 1.11
CA ARG A 271 -20.29 -6.00 2.35
C ARG A 271 -21.73 -6.11 2.86
N GLN A 272 -22.72 -6.22 1.98
CA GLN A 272 -24.13 -6.23 2.39
C GLN A 272 -24.72 -7.61 2.63
N LYS A 273 -24.15 -8.66 2.04
CA LYS A 273 -24.69 -10.03 2.15
C LYS A 273 -24.75 -10.51 3.61
N PRO A 274 -25.81 -11.25 3.99
CA PRO A 274 -25.89 -11.96 5.26
C PRO A 274 -24.79 -13.02 5.38
N GLU A 275 -24.35 -13.32 6.61
CA GLU A 275 -23.28 -14.29 6.88
C GLU A 275 -23.52 -15.64 6.19
N LYS A 276 -24.75 -16.17 6.27
CA LYS A 276 -25.12 -17.45 5.68
C LYS A 276 -24.90 -17.55 4.17
N ASP A 277 -24.98 -16.43 3.45
CA ASP A 277 -24.96 -16.39 1.98
C ASP A 277 -23.58 -16.00 1.43
N LEU A 278 -22.68 -15.52 2.30
CA LEU A 278 -21.36 -15.04 1.93
C LEU A 278 -20.47 -16.08 1.23
N PRO A 279 -20.27 -17.30 1.77
CA PRO A 279 -19.40 -18.28 1.12
C PRO A 279 -19.91 -18.66 -0.28
N ALA A 280 -21.23 -18.81 -0.42
CA ALA A 280 -21.86 -19.14 -1.69
C ALA A 280 -21.69 -18.02 -2.72
N TYR A 281 -21.90 -16.76 -2.32
CA TYR A 281 -21.69 -15.62 -3.21
C TYR A 281 -20.22 -15.47 -3.62
N LEU A 282 -19.29 -15.61 -2.67
CA LEU A 282 -17.85 -15.52 -2.95
C LEU A 282 -17.42 -16.57 -3.98
N ASN A 283 -17.74 -17.84 -3.75
CA ASN A 283 -17.30 -18.94 -4.58
C ASN A 283 -18.03 -19.00 -5.93
N ASN A 284 -19.35 -18.76 -5.95
CA ASN A 284 -20.14 -18.93 -7.16
C ASN A 284 -20.26 -17.69 -8.04
N TYR A 285 -20.04 -16.50 -7.49
CA TYR A 285 -20.14 -15.25 -8.25
C TYR A 285 -18.81 -14.51 -8.28
N ALA A 286 -18.31 -14.05 -7.14
CA ALA A 286 -17.13 -13.17 -7.09
C ALA A 286 -15.89 -13.83 -7.70
N ILE A 287 -15.50 -15.01 -7.22
CA ILE A 287 -14.33 -15.74 -7.71
C ILE A 287 -14.51 -16.17 -9.17
N LYS A 288 -15.70 -16.67 -9.57
CA LYS A 288 -15.94 -17.09 -10.96
C LYS A 288 -15.85 -15.92 -11.94
N LYS A 289 -16.41 -14.76 -11.60
CA LYS A 289 -16.31 -13.53 -12.41
C LYS A 289 -14.86 -13.11 -12.56
N LEU A 290 -14.10 -13.07 -11.47
CA LEU A 290 -12.70 -12.66 -11.49
C LEU A 290 -11.74 -13.63 -12.18
N ARG A 291 -12.01 -14.94 -12.12
CA ARG A 291 -11.26 -15.95 -12.89
C ARG A 291 -11.30 -15.69 -14.39
N LYS A 292 -12.35 -15.03 -14.90
CA LYS A 292 -12.47 -14.63 -16.30
C LYS A 292 -11.48 -13.52 -16.66
N ASP A 293 -11.22 -12.61 -15.72
CA ASP A 293 -10.42 -11.40 -15.97
C ASP A 293 -8.92 -11.63 -15.70
N PHE A 294 -8.57 -12.47 -14.72
CA PHE A 294 -7.18 -12.69 -14.26
C PHE A 294 -6.64 -14.11 -14.48
N GLY A 295 -7.46 -15.01 -15.03
CA GLY A 295 -7.10 -16.41 -15.22
C GLY A 295 -7.61 -17.31 -14.08
N SER A 296 -7.90 -18.57 -14.42
CA SER A 296 -8.60 -19.52 -13.55
C SER A 296 -7.79 -19.97 -12.33
N ASP A 297 -6.47 -19.83 -12.37
CA ASP A 297 -5.56 -20.32 -11.35
C ASP A 297 -5.19 -19.28 -10.29
N VAL A 298 -5.59 -18.01 -10.47
CA VAL A 298 -5.26 -16.92 -9.55
C VAL A 298 -6.11 -16.96 -8.29
N LEU A 299 -7.41 -17.26 -8.35
CA LEU A 299 -8.31 -17.26 -7.19
C LEU A 299 -8.87 -18.65 -6.90
N LEU A 300 -8.77 -19.09 -5.65
CA LEU A 300 -9.36 -20.34 -5.16
C LEU A 300 -10.67 -20.12 -4.43
N GLU A 301 -11.50 -21.15 -4.43
CA GLU A 301 -12.71 -21.21 -3.61
C GLU A 301 -12.32 -21.21 -2.13
N THR A 302 -13.03 -20.41 -1.34
CA THR A 302 -12.86 -20.36 0.11
C THR A 302 -13.62 -21.50 0.77
N THR A 303 -13.07 -22.02 1.86
CA THR A 303 -13.78 -22.93 2.77
C THR A 303 -14.19 -22.24 4.07
N ILE A 304 -14.01 -20.93 4.18
CA ILE A 304 -14.26 -20.17 5.41
C ILE A 304 -15.75 -19.97 5.61
N GLU A 305 -16.21 -20.16 6.85
CA GLU A 305 -17.59 -19.92 7.24
C GLU A 305 -17.97 -18.44 7.18
N GLY A 306 -19.26 -18.19 6.91
CA GLY A 306 -19.81 -16.85 6.71
C GLY A 306 -19.50 -15.84 7.80
N LYS A 307 -19.55 -16.25 9.07
CA LYS A 307 -19.23 -15.40 10.22
C LYS A 307 -17.80 -14.83 10.14
N HIS A 308 -16.83 -15.71 9.92
CA HIS A 308 -15.42 -15.33 9.82
C HIS A 308 -15.16 -14.50 8.56
N LEU A 309 -15.78 -14.87 7.43
CA LEU A 309 -15.73 -14.06 6.20
C LEU A 309 -16.26 -12.64 6.44
N LYS A 310 -17.40 -12.49 7.11
CA LYS A 310 -18.00 -11.19 7.42
C LYS A 310 -17.06 -10.33 8.24
N GLN A 311 -16.44 -10.91 9.27
CA GLN A 311 -15.49 -10.19 10.12
C GLN A 311 -14.25 -9.75 9.33
N ILE A 312 -13.69 -10.61 8.48
CA ILE A 312 -12.54 -10.25 7.63
C ILE A 312 -12.93 -9.15 6.62
N ILE A 313 -14.10 -9.26 5.98
CA ILE A 313 -14.62 -8.23 5.07
C ILE A 313 -14.78 -6.91 5.82
N ASN A 314 -15.30 -6.92 7.04
CA ASN A 314 -15.46 -5.70 7.85
C ASN A 314 -14.11 -5.08 8.26
N GLU A 315 -13.06 -5.87 8.48
CA GLU A 315 -11.70 -5.35 8.73
C GLU A 315 -11.03 -4.80 7.46
N LEU A 316 -11.33 -5.38 6.29
CA LEU A 316 -10.81 -4.91 5.00
C LEU A 316 -11.60 -3.73 4.42
N SER A 317 -12.89 -3.59 4.76
CA SER A 317 -13.78 -2.60 4.15
C SER A 317 -13.33 -1.16 4.38
N PRO A 318 -12.87 -0.77 5.59
CA PRO A 318 -12.34 0.56 5.82
C PRO A 318 -11.03 0.83 5.08
N LEU A 319 -10.36 -0.16 4.50
CA LEU A 319 -9.07 0.11 3.86
C LEU A 319 -9.25 0.64 2.45
N ARG A 320 -8.75 1.84 2.16
CA ARG A 320 -8.56 2.28 0.77
C ARG A 320 -7.18 1.87 0.26
N LEU A 321 -7.10 0.79 -0.50
CA LEU A 321 -5.83 0.26 -1.01
C LEU A 321 -5.38 0.92 -2.31
N SER A 322 -6.29 1.47 -3.12
CA SER A 322 -6.04 2.14 -4.41
C SER A 322 -5.17 3.38 -4.27
N GLY A 323 -5.31 4.14 -3.18
CA GLY A 323 -4.52 5.33 -2.88
C GLY A 323 -3.15 5.05 -2.26
N VAL A 324 -2.89 3.81 -1.84
CA VAL A 324 -1.60 3.42 -1.26
C VAL A 324 -0.60 3.14 -2.39
N ASP A 325 0.67 3.46 -2.17
CA ASP A 325 1.74 3.13 -3.10
C ASP A 325 1.84 1.59 -3.30
N GLU A 326 2.10 1.14 -4.54
CA GLU A 326 2.26 -0.28 -4.87
C GLU A 326 3.38 -0.94 -4.06
N ASP A 327 4.48 -0.21 -3.80
CA ASP A 327 5.58 -0.68 -2.96
C ASP A 327 5.15 -0.85 -1.50
N VAL A 328 4.28 0.00 -0.97
CA VAL A 328 3.78 -0.10 0.41
C VAL A 328 2.86 -1.31 0.55
N LYS A 329 1.90 -1.48 -0.37
CA LYS A 329 1.00 -2.65 -0.42
C LYS A 329 1.79 -3.95 -0.53
N GLY A 330 2.68 -4.03 -1.51
CA GLY A 330 3.47 -5.22 -1.76
C GLY A 330 4.43 -5.51 -0.61
N THR A 331 5.05 -4.51 0.02
CA THR A 331 5.92 -4.73 1.18
C THR A 331 5.16 -5.24 2.41
N ALA A 332 3.93 -4.75 2.64
CA ALA A 332 3.08 -5.26 3.72
C ALA A 332 2.65 -6.71 3.47
N PHE A 333 2.31 -7.04 2.22
CA PHE A 333 1.98 -8.41 1.79
C PHE A 333 3.17 -9.37 1.94
N GLU A 334 4.37 -8.92 1.61
CA GLU A 334 5.61 -9.69 1.79
C GLU A 334 5.97 -9.93 3.25
N PHE A 335 5.80 -8.91 4.09
CA PHE A 335 5.97 -9.06 5.53
C PHE A 335 5.00 -10.11 6.09
N PHE A 336 3.75 -10.06 5.64
CA PHE A 336 2.71 -11.01 6.01
C PHE A 336 3.02 -12.45 5.56
N LEU A 337 3.51 -12.60 4.34
CA LEU A 337 3.94 -13.87 3.77
C LEU A 337 5.10 -14.47 4.56
N GLY A 338 6.13 -13.67 4.85
CA GLY A 338 7.31 -14.09 5.61
C GLY A 338 6.95 -14.60 7.01
N GLY A 339 6.07 -13.90 7.73
CA GLY A 339 5.61 -14.34 9.05
C GLY A 339 4.77 -15.63 9.01
N SER A 340 3.96 -15.79 7.97
CA SER A 340 3.11 -16.98 7.79
C SER A 340 3.92 -18.22 7.42
N ALA A 341 4.94 -18.07 6.56
CA ALA A 341 5.82 -19.16 6.15
C ALA A 341 6.81 -19.60 7.24
N SER A 342 7.32 -18.66 8.05
CA SER A 342 8.26 -18.94 9.14
C SER A 342 7.66 -19.83 10.24
N SER A 343 6.32 -19.87 10.34
CA SER A 343 5.60 -20.68 11.33
C SER A 343 5.46 -22.16 10.92
N SER A 344 5.68 -22.47 9.64
CA SER A 344 5.57 -23.81 9.06
C SER A 344 6.96 -24.37 8.76
N ASN A 345 7.60 -24.96 9.77
CA ASN A 345 8.79 -25.81 9.60
C ASN A 345 8.50 -27.11 8.82
N ASP A 346 7.27 -27.32 8.35
CA ASP A 346 6.76 -28.62 7.89
C ASP A 346 7.11 -28.96 6.43
N LEU A 347 7.62 -28.01 5.62
CA LEU A 347 7.86 -28.25 4.18
C LEU A 347 9.29 -27.95 3.70
N GLY A 348 10.20 -27.50 4.56
CA GLY A 348 11.59 -27.20 4.14
C GLY A 348 11.72 -26.08 3.09
N GLU A 349 10.67 -25.27 2.92
CA GLU A 349 10.66 -24.13 2.02
C GLU A 349 11.46 -22.96 2.62
N TYR A 350 12.72 -22.79 2.18
CA TYR A 350 13.56 -21.69 2.61
C TYR A 350 13.34 -20.47 1.71
N PHE A 351 12.71 -19.44 2.28
CA PHE A 351 12.60 -18.14 1.62
C PHE A 351 13.97 -17.47 1.54
N THR A 352 14.30 -16.95 0.36
CA THR A 352 15.51 -16.14 0.20
C THR A 352 15.32 -14.78 0.86
N PRO A 353 16.22 -14.34 1.77
CA PRO A 353 16.14 -13.03 2.38
C PRO A 353 16.19 -11.91 1.35
N ARG A 354 15.44 -10.84 1.62
CA ARG A 354 15.27 -9.72 0.69
C ARG A 354 16.57 -8.99 0.37
N ASN A 355 17.51 -8.91 1.32
CA ASN A 355 18.83 -8.33 1.08
C ASN A 355 19.64 -9.14 0.06
N VAL A 356 19.53 -10.48 0.10
CA VAL A 356 20.20 -11.35 -0.87
C VAL A 356 19.55 -11.21 -2.24
N VAL A 357 18.21 -11.25 -2.31
CA VAL A 357 17.47 -11.03 -3.57
C VAL A 357 17.88 -9.70 -4.21
N ARG A 358 17.80 -8.59 -3.47
CA ARG A 358 18.20 -7.25 -3.94
C ARG A 358 19.62 -7.20 -4.47
N PHE A 359 20.55 -7.79 -3.73
CA PHE A 359 21.94 -7.83 -4.15
C PHE A 359 22.12 -8.55 -5.48
N MET A 360 21.51 -9.73 -5.61
CA MET A 360 21.64 -10.59 -6.79
C MET A 360 21.01 -9.97 -8.04
N VAL A 361 19.82 -9.39 -7.93
CA VAL A 361 19.16 -8.69 -9.05
C VAL A 361 19.96 -7.45 -9.47
N LYS A 362 20.44 -6.66 -8.49
CA LYS A 362 21.29 -5.50 -8.77
C LYS A 362 22.59 -5.91 -9.47
N ALA A 363 23.23 -6.99 -9.01
CA ALA A 363 24.46 -7.51 -9.59
C ALA A 363 24.24 -8.05 -11.01
N SER A 364 23.11 -8.69 -11.29
CA SER A 364 22.79 -9.16 -12.65
C SER A 364 22.45 -8.01 -13.61
N SER A 365 22.11 -6.82 -13.08
CA SER A 365 21.88 -5.59 -13.83
C SER A 365 20.95 -5.75 -15.05
N PRO A 366 19.74 -6.30 -14.87
CA PRO A 366 18.83 -6.55 -15.98
C PRO A 366 18.42 -5.25 -16.67
N LYS A 367 18.19 -5.34 -17.99
CA LYS A 367 17.77 -4.21 -18.84
C LYS A 367 16.36 -4.41 -19.35
N LEU A 368 15.61 -3.33 -19.56
CA LEU A 368 14.30 -3.42 -20.20
C LEU A 368 14.44 -4.09 -21.57
N GLY A 369 13.51 -5.01 -21.90
CA GLY A 369 13.59 -5.87 -23.08
C GLY A 369 14.41 -7.15 -22.88
N SER A 370 15.14 -7.31 -21.77
CA SER A 370 15.74 -8.59 -21.39
C SER A 370 14.69 -9.55 -20.82
N LYS A 371 14.90 -10.85 -21.06
CA LYS A 371 14.07 -11.92 -20.50
C LYS A 371 14.74 -12.51 -19.27
N ILE A 372 14.01 -12.59 -18.16
CA ILE A 372 14.49 -13.09 -16.87
C ILE A 372 13.67 -14.30 -16.47
N LEU A 373 14.34 -15.40 -16.12
CA LEU A 373 13.71 -16.63 -15.66
C LEU A 373 14.09 -16.94 -14.22
N ASP A 374 13.08 -17.22 -13.41
CA ASP A 374 13.21 -17.93 -12.14
C ASP A 374 12.50 -19.29 -12.25
N PRO A 375 13.23 -20.41 -12.47
CA PRO A 375 12.63 -21.73 -12.63
C PRO A 375 12.20 -22.36 -11.29
N PHE A 376 12.46 -21.72 -10.16
CA PHE A 376 12.08 -22.20 -8.83
C PHE A 376 11.56 -21.03 -8.00
N CYS A 377 10.57 -20.32 -8.55
CA CYS A 377 10.27 -18.97 -8.11
C CYS A 377 9.63 -18.87 -6.72
N GLY A 378 9.11 -19.97 -6.17
CA GLY A 378 8.38 -19.97 -4.91
C GLY A 378 7.27 -18.93 -4.95
N THR A 379 7.38 -17.89 -4.13
CA THR A 379 6.42 -16.80 -4.02
C THR A 379 6.77 -15.55 -4.85
N GLY A 380 7.76 -15.65 -5.73
CA GLY A 380 8.10 -14.60 -6.71
C GLY A 380 9.15 -13.59 -6.25
N GLY A 381 9.95 -13.90 -5.23
CA GLY A 381 10.88 -12.95 -4.63
C GLY A 381 11.83 -12.26 -5.62
N PHE A 382 12.52 -13.03 -6.47
CA PHE A 382 13.40 -12.51 -7.53
C PHE A 382 12.64 -11.77 -8.62
N LEU A 383 11.47 -12.27 -9.00
CA LEU A 383 10.65 -11.68 -10.06
C LEU A 383 10.19 -10.27 -9.69
N ILE A 384 9.76 -10.07 -8.44
CA ILE A 384 9.33 -8.76 -7.94
C ILE A 384 10.48 -7.76 -7.93
N GLU A 385 11.64 -8.16 -7.42
CA GLU A 385 12.78 -7.26 -7.36
C GLU A 385 13.30 -6.91 -8.78
N ALA A 386 13.30 -7.89 -9.69
CA ALA A 386 13.58 -7.65 -11.09
C ALA A 386 12.55 -6.72 -11.75
N PHE A 387 11.26 -6.90 -11.46
CA PHE A 387 10.19 -6.02 -11.93
C PHE A 387 10.42 -4.57 -11.52
N LYS A 388 10.75 -4.33 -10.24
CA LYS A 388 11.06 -2.99 -9.72
C LYS A 388 12.23 -2.35 -10.44
N GLN A 389 13.33 -3.09 -10.62
CA GLN A 389 14.52 -2.57 -11.29
C GLN A 389 14.29 -2.31 -12.78
N LEU A 390 13.46 -3.10 -13.45
CA LEU A 390 13.05 -2.87 -14.84
C LEU A 390 12.05 -1.71 -14.95
N GLY A 391 11.12 -1.58 -14.01
CA GLY A 391 10.15 -0.49 -13.94
C GLY A 391 10.81 0.89 -13.80
N GLN A 392 11.92 0.98 -13.08
CA GLN A 392 12.74 2.20 -13.00
C GLN A 392 13.37 2.60 -14.35
N GLN A 393 13.46 1.67 -15.31
CA GLN A 393 14.00 1.91 -16.65
C GLN A 393 12.90 2.13 -17.69
N ALA A 394 11.66 1.73 -17.40
CA ALA A 394 10.53 1.82 -18.29
C ALA A 394 9.95 3.25 -18.32
N SER A 395 9.69 3.76 -19.52
CA SER A 395 8.92 5.00 -19.67
C SER A 395 7.41 4.75 -19.50
N SER A 396 6.63 5.82 -19.54
CA SER A 396 5.16 5.74 -19.58
C SER A 396 4.61 5.31 -20.96
N SER A 397 5.48 4.95 -21.92
CA SER A 397 5.05 4.46 -23.24
C SER A 397 4.32 3.12 -23.11
N LYS A 398 3.34 2.88 -24.00
CA LYS A 398 2.57 1.63 -23.99
C LYS A 398 3.47 0.44 -24.29
N GLU A 399 4.47 0.64 -25.13
CA GLU A 399 5.44 -0.36 -25.56
C GLU A 399 6.31 -0.83 -24.38
N ASP A 400 6.89 0.12 -23.62
CA ASP A 400 7.72 -0.22 -22.45
C ASP A 400 6.90 -0.92 -21.37
N GLN A 401 5.67 -0.45 -21.14
CA GLN A 401 4.75 -1.08 -20.19
C GLN A 401 4.37 -2.49 -20.64
N ASN A 402 4.10 -2.70 -21.93
CA ASN A 402 3.81 -4.02 -22.47
C ASN A 402 5.00 -4.98 -22.32
N LEU A 403 6.21 -4.50 -22.62
CA LEU A 403 7.44 -5.27 -22.43
C LEU A 403 7.65 -5.67 -20.97
N LEU A 404 7.49 -4.72 -20.05
CA LEU A 404 7.65 -4.94 -18.61
C LEU A 404 6.65 -5.99 -18.09
N ARG A 405 5.36 -5.84 -18.45
CA ARG A 405 4.27 -6.67 -17.91
C ARG A 405 4.18 -8.06 -18.52
N HIS A 406 4.43 -8.19 -19.82
CA HIS A 406 4.13 -9.40 -20.57
C HIS A 406 5.35 -10.15 -21.13
N GLU A 407 6.49 -9.48 -21.33
CA GLU A 407 7.61 -10.08 -22.07
C GLU A 407 8.91 -10.25 -21.29
N SER A 408 9.04 -9.58 -20.14
CA SER A 408 10.30 -9.51 -19.39
C SER A 408 10.50 -10.63 -18.37
N LEU A 409 9.45 -11.04 -17.65
CA LEU A 409 9.57 -11.93 -16.49
C LEU A 409 8.90 -13.29 -16.70
N TYR A 410 9.57 -14.35 -16.26
CA TYR A 410 9.16 -15.74 -16.37
C TYR A 410 9.40 -16.48 -15.04
N GLY A 411 8.35 -17.10 -14.51
CA GLY A 411 8.41 -17.84 -13.24
C GLY A 411 7.86 -19.25 -13.39
N GLN A 412 8.52 -20.23 -12.79
CA GLN A 412 7.99 -21.59 -12.70
C GLN A 412 8.09 -22.06 -11.24
N GLU A 413 7.01 -22.67 -10.75
CA GLU A 413 6.95 -23.26 -9.42
C GLU A 413 6.14 -24.56 -9.47
N LEU A 414 6.66 -25.61 -8.85
CA LEU A 414 6.04 -26.94 -8.87
C LEU A 414 4.74 -26.97 -8.04
N THR A 415 4.75 -26.31 -6.89
CA THR A 415 3.65 -26.32 -5.93
C THR A 415 2.60 -25.26 -6.23
N LYS A 416 1.55 -25.22 -5.43
CA LYS A 416 0.52 -24.17 -5.50
C LYS A 416 1.06 -22.77 -5.17
N ASN A 417 2.31 -22.64 -4.73
CA ASN A 417 2.97 -21.36 -4.46
C ASN A 417 3.12 -20.50 -5.73
N ALA A 418 3.07 -21.09 -6.93
CA ALA A 418 2.99 -20.36 -8.20
C ALA A 418 1.85 -19.33 -8.21
N ARG A 419 0.71 -19.65 -7.59
CA ARG A 419 -0.42 -18.73 -7.45
C ARG A 419 -0.08 -17.54 -6.56
N ILE A 420 0.61 -17.81 -5.45
CA ILE A 420 1.07 -16.75 -4.54
C ILE A 420 2.01 -15.82 -5.31
N ALA A 421 2.97 -16.36 -6.08
CA ALA A 421 3.84 -15.57 -6.93
C ALA A 421 3.06 -14.70 -7.94
N LYS A 422 2.05 -15.27 -8.62
CA LYS A 422 1.17 -14.50 -9.52
C LYS A 422 0.48 -13.34 -8.83
N MET A 423 -0.20 -13.61 -7.71
CA MET A 423 -0.91 -12.57 -6.94
C MET A 423 0.05 -11.47 -6.52
N ASN A 424 1.23 -11.84 -6.04
CA ASN A 424 2.27 -10.93 -5.61
C ASN A 424 2.75 -10.02 -6.77
N MET A 425 2.97 -10.60 -7.95
CA MET A 425 3.31 -9.85 -9.17
C MET A 425 2.20 -8.88 -9.60
N ILE A 426 0.93 -9.21 -9.38
CA ILE A 426 -0.19 -8.29 -9.68
C ILE A 426 -0.21 -7.12 -8.69
N LEU A 427 0.06 -7.37 -7.41
CA LEU A 427 0.09 -6.34 -6.37
C LEU A 427 1.19 -5.29 -6.58
N PHE A 428 2.31 -5.68 -7.19
CA PHE A 428 3.49 -4.84 -7.41
C PHE A 428 3.51 -4.09 -8.76
N GLY A 429 2.44 -4.13 -9.55
CA GLY A 429 2.36 -3.38 -10.82
C GLY A 429 2.16 -4.23 -12.07
N ASP A 430 1.76 -5.50 -11.92
CA ASP A 430 1.24 -6.37 -12.99
C ASP A 430 2.30 -7.00 -13.94
N GLY A 431 3.16 -7.88 -13.41
CA GLY A 431 4.15 -8.67 -14.19
C GLY A 431 3.90 -10.18 -14.21
N HIS A 432 2.65 -10.62 -14.06
CA HIS A 432 2.30 -12.00 -13.72
C HIS A 432 2.15 -12.95 -14.91
N SER A 433 2.15 -12.44 -16.15
CA SER A 433 1.66 -13.16 -17.34
C SER A 433 2.37 -14.48 -17.64
N ASN A 434 3.63 -14.63 -17.24
CA ASN A 434 4.41 -15.85 -17.48
C ASN A 434 4.89 -16.53 -16.21
N VAL A 435 4.17 -16.34 -15.09
CA VAL A 435 4.34 -17.18 -13.90
C VAL A 435 3.44 -18.40 -14.08
N GLU A 436 3.94 -19.62 -13.86
CA GLU A 436 3.18 -20.85 -14.11
C GLU A 436 3.39 -21.88 -12.99
N GLN A 437 2.31 -22.60 -12.61
CA GLN A 437 2.46 -23.82 -11.83
C GLN A 437 2.97 -24.93 -12.76
N LYS A 438 4.27 -25.22 -12.69
CA LYS A 438 4.95 -26.08 -13.64
C LYS A 438 6.18 -26.75 -13.02
N ASP A 439 6.38 -28.01 -13.39
CA ASP A 439 7.61 -28.72 -13.08
C ASP A 439 8.73 -28.32 -14.05
N SER A 440 9.64 -27.47 -13.59
CA SER A 440 10.76 -26.93 -14.35
C SER A 440 11.73 -28.01 -14.83
N MET A 441 11.72 -29.19 -14.20
CA MET A 441 12.61 -30.30 -14.54
C MET A 441 12.04 -31.20 -15.64
N LYS A 442 10.75 -31.04 -16.00
CA LYS A 442 10.15 -31.78 -17.11
C LYS A 442 10.70 -31.37 -18.49
N PRO A 443 10.69 -32.28 -19.48
CA PRO A 443 10.98 -31.93 -20.87
C PRO A 443 10.03 -30.85 -21.41
N GLY A 444 10.53 -29.96 -22.27
CA GLY A 444 9.71 -28.93 -22.93
C GLY A 444 9.44 -27.66 -22.11
N THR A 445 9.88 -27.59 -20.85
CA THR A 445 9.78 -26.38 -20.01
C THR A 445 10.90 -25.36 -20.26
N PHE A 446 11.69 -25.61 -21.29
CA PHE A 446 12.88 -24.84 -21.66
C PHE A 446 12.51 -23.50 -22.29
N ARG A 447 13.16 -22.42 -21.84
CA ARG A 447 13.03 -21.10 -22.46
C ARG A 447 14.38 -20.41 -22.51
N LEU A 448 14.77 -19.95 -23.69
CA LEU A 448 15.99 -19.18 -23.87
C LEU A 448 15.80 -17.74 -23.38
N VAL A 449 16.47 -17.42 -22.27
CA VAL A 449 16.39 -16.13 -21.57
C VAL A 449 17.76 -15.45 -21.43
N ASN A 450 17.77 -14.16 -21.06
CA ASN A 450 18.97 -13.38 -20.87
C ASN A 450 19.57 -13.56 -19.48
N HIS A 451 18.71 -13.62 -18.45
CA HIS A 451 19.13 -13.73 -17.06
C HIS A 451 18.40 -14.85 -16.33
N ILE A 452 19.12 -15.53 -15.44
CA ILE A 452 18.51 -16.46 -14.49
C ILE A 452 18.83 -15.99 -13.08
N LEU A 453 17.78 -15.79 -12.31
CA LEU A 453 17.80 -15.31 -10.94
C LEU A 453 16.96 -16.29 -10.12
N THR A 454 17.60 -17.17 -9.35
CA THR A 454 16.87 -18.25 -8.68
C THR A 454 17.61 -18.77 -7.46
N ASN A 455 16.84 -19.27 -6.49
CA ASN A 455 17.34 -20.06 -5.38
C ASN A 455 16.93 -21.52 -5.63
N ILE A 456 17.89 -22.35 -6.03
CA ILE A 456 17.59 -23.74 -6.41
C ILE A 456 17.15 -24.56 -5.18
N PRO A 457 16.18 -25.49 -5.34
CA PRO A 457 15.79 -26.38 -4.26
C PRO A 457 16.95 -27.31 -3.90
N PHE A 458 17.11 -27.61 -2.61
CA PHE A 458 18.13 -28.53 -2.13
C PHE A 458 17.63 -29.97 -2.11
N SER A 459 18.43 -30.91 -2.63
CA SER A 459 18.14 -32.34 -2.60
C SER A 459 16.77 -32.69 -3.18
N LEU A 460 16.41 -32.06 -4.30
CA LEU A 460 15.14 -32.32 -4.98
C LEU A 460 15.06 -33.81 -5.35
N GLY A 461 13.95 -34.47 -4.99
CA GLY A 461 13.69 -35.87 -5.30
C GLY A 461 13.39 -36.06 -6.78
N LEU A 462 14.43 -36.07 -7.62
CA LEU A 462 14.30 -36.27 -9.06
C LEU A 462 14.17 -37.75 -9.40
N ASP A 463 13.23 -38.08 -10.29
CA ASP A 463 13.14 -39.43 -10.82
C ASP A 463 14.38 -39.77 -11.69
N LYS A 464 14.75 -41.05 -11.71
CA LYS A 464 15.95 -41.53 -12.40
C LYS A 464 15.93 -41.26 -13.92
N ASN A 465 14.75 -41.14 -14.54
CA ASN A 465 14.62 -40.90 -15.97
C ASN A 465 14.89 -39.42 -16.31
N THR A 466 14.46 -38.50 -15.45
CA THR A 466 14.74 -37.06 -15.55
C THR A 466 16.24 -36.80 -15.38
N ILE A 467 16.88 -37.44 -14.40
CA ILE A 467 18.35 -37.34 -14.20
C ILE A 467 19.11 -37.86 -15.43
N ARG A 468 18.72 -39.03 -15.97
CA ARG A 468 19.36 -39.63 -17.15
C ARG A 468 19.26 -38.76 -18.40
N LYS A 469 18.15 -38.05 -18.60
CA LYS A 469 17.95 -37.15 -19.75
C LYS A 469 18.77 -35.85 -19.66
N ILE A 470 19.23 -35.48 -18.47
CA ILE A 470 20.01 -34.27 -18.22
C ILE A 470 21.53 -34.56 -18.33
N ASP A 471 21.92 -35.81 -18.61
CA ASP A 471 23.32 -36.26 -18.82
C ASP A 471 24.28 -35.95 -17.65
N ILE A 472 23.75 -35.97 -16.43
CA ILE A 472 24.53 -35.86 -15.21
C ILE A 472 24.73 -37.26 -14.64
N LYS A 473 25.96 -37.59 -14.23
CA LYS A 473 26.26 -38.85 -13.54
C LYS A 473 25.29 -39.01 -12.37
N ALA A 474 24.54 -40.11 -12.38
CA ALA A 474 23.35 -40.30 -11.56
C ALA A 474 23.56 -39.98 -10.07
N GLY A 475 22.75 -39.07 -9.53
CA GLY A 475 22.56 -38.91 -8.08
C GLY A 475 22.60 -37.48 -7.53
N ASP A 476 23.03 -36.49 -8.31
CA ASP A 476 23.14 -35.10 -7.83
C ASP A 476 22.01 -34.23 -8.41
N SER A 477 20.93 -34.06 -7.63
CA SER A 477 19.77 -33.28 -8.05
C SER A 477 20.01 -31.77 -8.06
N ASP A 478 20.94 -31.28 -7.24
CA ASP A 478 21.32 -29.87 -7.22
C ASP A 478 22.06 -29.52 -8.53
N ALA A 479 22.98 -30.38 -8.95
CA ALA A 479 23.67 -30.26 -10.25
C ALA A 479 22.68 -30.27 -11.44
N ALA A 480 21.63 -31.10 -11.37
CA ALA A 480 20.59 -31.15 -12.40
C ALA A 480 19.79 -29.86 -12.50
N CYS A 481 19.41 -29.28 -11.36
CA CYS A 481 18.74 -27.98 -11.33
C CYS A 481 19.64 -26.88 -11.91
N PHE A 482 20.94 -26.89 -11.57
CA PHE A 482 21.90 -25.94 -12.11
C PHE A 482 22.08 -26.07 -13.63
N LEU A 483 22.28 -27.29 -14.14
CA LEU A 483 22.46 -27.51 -15.58
C LEU A 483 21.21 -27.10 -16.37
N LYS A 484 20.02 -27.35 -15.80
CA LYS A 484 18.76 -26.86 -16.37
C LYS A 484 18.74 -25.33 -16.49
N CYS A 485 19.17 -24.63 -15.43
CA CYS A 485 19.31 -23.18 -15.46
C CYS A 485 20.30 -22.77 -16.55
N PHE A 486 21.52 -23.30 -16.51
CA PHE A 486 22.58 -22.95 -17.45
C PHE A 486 22.15 -23.12 -18.92
N ASN A 487 21.52 -24.26 -19.24
CA ASN A 487 21.06 -24.52 -20.60
C ASN A 487 19.99 -23.53 -21.06
N SER A 488 19.20 -22.95 -20.15
CA SER A 488 18.13 -21.99 -20.46
C SER A 488 18.64 -20.59 -20.81
N LEU A 489 19.95 -20.34 -20.77
CA LEU A 489 20.55 -19.06 -21.17
C LEU A 489 20.75 -18.96 -22.69
N ARG A 490 20.41 -17.79 -23.26
CA ARG A 490 20.74 -17.44 -24.66
C ARG A 490 22.26 -17.36 -24.86
N ARG A 491 22.75 -17.87 -25.99
CA ARG A 491 24.16 -17.74 -26.40
C ARG A 491 24.39 -16.39 -27.12
N GLY A 492 25.07 -15.45 -26.44
CA GLY A 492 25.83 -14.33 -27.04
C GLY A 492 25.08 -13.05 -27.43
N GLY A 493 25.60 -11.91 -26.95
CA GLY A 493 25.25 -10.52 -27.30
C GLY A 493 25.63 -9.60 -26.13
N GLY A 494 26.84 -9.03 -26.18
CA GLY A 494 27.62 -8.66 -25.00
C GLY A 494 27.04 -7.60 -24.07
N HIS A 495 27.03 -7.91 -22.77
CA HIS A 495 27.32 -6.99 -21.66
C HIS A 495 27.81 -7.86 -20.49
N GLY A 496 28.94 -7.48 -19.89
CA GLY A 496 29.70 -8.32 -18.95
C GLY A 496 28.99 -8.60 -17.63
N CYS A 497 29.25 -9.79 -17.06
CA CYS A 497 28.97 -10.11 -15.67
C CYS A 497 29.89 -11.28 -15.24
N ASP A 498 30.57 -11.14 -14.11
CA ASP A 498 31.44 -12.15 -13.51
C ASP A 498 30.60 -13.24 -12.84
N CYS A 499 30.97 -14.52 -13.06
CA CYS A 499 30.46 -15.62 -12.26
C CYS A 499 30.91 -15.40 -10.80
N PRO A 500 30.03 -15.48 -9.79
CA PRO A 500 30.43 -15.19 -8.42
C PRO A 500 31.51 -16.17 -7.94
N ARG A 501 32.61 -15.64 -7.40
CA ARG A 501 33.73 -16.41 -6.79
C ARG A 501 33.32 -17.40 -5.69
N TRP A 502 32.07 -17.40 -5.20
CA TRP A 502 31.60 -18.42 -4.26
C TRP A 502 31.32 -19.78 -4.95
N LEU A 503 31.20 -19.84 -6.28
CA LEU A 503 31.17 -21.11 -7.01
C LEU A 503 32.50 -21.89 -6.90
N ASP A 504 33.62 -21.18 -6.74
CA ASP A 504 34.95 -21.78 -6.53
C ASP A 504 35.11 -22.42 -5.14
N SER A 505 34.22 -22.14 -4.17
CA SER A 505 34.33 -22.74 -2.82
C SER A 505 33.73 -24.14 -2.74
N GLN A 506 32.98 -24.57 -3.77
CA GLN A 506 32.33 -25.88 -3.81
C GLN A 506 33.12 -26.84 -4.70
N GLN A 507 34.00 -27.67 -4.10
CA GLN A 507 34.82 -28.66 -4.81
C GLN A 507 34.04 -29.54 -5.82
N LYS A 508 32.74 -29.80 -5.58
CA LYS A 508 31.89 -30.58 -6.50
C LYS A 508 31.43 -29.76 -7.71
N THR A 509 30.96 -28.53 -7.49
CA THR A 509 30.48 -27.63 -8.55
C THR A 509 31.63 -27.15 -9.43
N GLN A 510 32.79 -26.86 -8.82
CA GLN A 510 34.03 -26.54 -9.52
C GLN A 510 34.46 -27.67 -10.45
N LYS A 511 34.43 -28.92 -9.98
CA LYS A 511 34.73 -30.10 -10.81
C LYS A 511 33.80 -30.21 -12.01
N TYR A 512 32.52 -29.85 -11.87
CA TYR A 512 31.55 -29.89 -12.98
C TYR A 512 31.77 -28.76 -13.99
N VAL A 513 32.05 -27.55 -13.54
CA VAL A 513 32.41 -26.43 -14.42
C VAL A 513 33.69 -26.78 -15.19
N GLU A 514 34.71 -27.32 -14.52
CA GLU A 514 35.99 -27.73 -15.13
C GLU A 514 35.89 -28.98 -16.02
N THR A 515 34.90 -29.87 -15.82
CA THR A 515 34.75 -31.11 -16.61
C THR A 515 33.97 -30.88 -17.91
N TYR A 516 33.08 -29.88 -17.96
CA TYR A 516 32.15 -29.69 -19.08
C TYR A 516 32.33 -28.35 -19.83
N PHE A 517 33.18 -27.45 -19.33
CA PHE A 517 33.50 -26.16 -19.93
C PHE A 517 35.00 -25.86 -19.82
#